data_AF-A0A957IPC1-F1
#
_entry.id   AF-A0A957IPC1-F1
#
_cell.length_a   1.000
_cell.length_b   1.000
_cell.length_c   1.000
_cell.angle_alpha   90.00
_cell.angle_beta   90.00
_cell.angle_gamma   90.00
#
_symmetry.space_group_name_H-M   'P 1'
#
loop_
_entity.id
_entity.type
_entity.pdbx_description
1 polymer ?
#
loop_
_entity_poly.entity_id
_entity_poly.type
_entity_poly.pdbx_seq_one_letter_code
_entity_poly.pdbx_strand_id
1 'polypeptide(L)' 'VCCMLREGPVLGDLREQSFSEIWQGPAYAALRARTQPLFPACHRCDDFLQENRQFNTILSA' A
#
# COMPACT_ATOMS: atom_id res chain seq x y z
N VAL A 1 -2.09 2.92 3.03
CA VAL A 1 -0.76 2.58 2.46
C VAL A 1 -0.36 1.17 2.81
N CYS A 2 -0.07 0.84 4.06
CA CYS A 2 -0.10 -0.52 4.63
C CYS A 2 0.39 -0.40 6.08
N CYS A 3 -0.23 -1.08 7.02
CA CYS A 3 0.16 -1.06 8.44
C CYS A 3 1.56 -1.65 8.69
N MET A 4 2.08 -2.44 7.75
CA MET A 4 3.41 -3.06 7.83
C MET A 4 4.55 -2.11 7.41
N LEU A 5 4.23 -0.93 6.86
CA LEU A 5 5.20 0.04 6.37
C LEU A 5 5.67 1.00 7.46
N ARG A 6 6.39 0.44 8.44
CA ARG A 6 6.99 1.22 9.54
C ARG A 6 8.03 2.26 9.08
N GLU A 7 8.62 2.05 7.91
CA GLU A 7 9.62 2.94 7.29
C GLU A 7 9.03 3.77 6.13
N GLY A 8 7.70 3.80 6.00
CA GLY A 8 7.01 4.54 4.95
C GLY A 8 7.09 6.06 5.14
N PRO A 9 6.87 6.85 4.06
CA PRO A 9 6.80 8.29 4.17
C PRO A 9 5.59 8.72 4.99
N VAL A 10 5.75 9.79 5.77
CA VAL A 10 4.62 10.51 6.38
C VAL A 10 3.83 11.17 5.25
N LEU A 11 2.53 10.90 5.19
CA LEU A 11 1.66 11.40 4.11
C LEU A 11 1.03 12.77 4.43
N GLY A 12 0.94 13.10 5.71
CA GLY A 12 0.35 14.33 6.21
C GLY A 12 0.02 14.22 7.70
N ASP A 13 -0.56 15.28 8.26
CA ASP A 13 -0.98 15.37 9.65
C ASP A 13 -2.48 15.68 9.74
N LEU A 14 -3.25 14.79 10.37
CA LEU A 14 -4.70 14.95 10.51
C LEU A 14 -5.11 16.10 11.44
N ARG A 15 -4.16 16.68 12.20
CA ARG A 15 -4.39 17.89 13.00
C ARG A 15 -4.39 19.16 12.13
N GLU A 16 -3.75 19.10 10.97
CA GLU A 16 -3.56 20.25 10.07
C GLU A 16 -4.38 20.12 8.77
N GLN A 17 -4.63 18.89 8.32
CA GLN A 17 -5.29 18.58 7.05
C GLN A 17 -6.39 17.53 7.26
N SER A 18 -7.47 17.63 6.49
CA SER A 18 -8.46 16.56 6.44
C SER A 18 -7.89 15.30 5.79
N PHE A 19 -8.50 14.15 6.08
CA PHE A 19 -8.14 12.89 5.42
C PHE A 19 -8.19 13.01 3.89
N SER A 20 -9.22 13.65 3.33
CA SER A 20 -9.39 13.81 1.88
C SER A 20 -8.25 14.62 1.26
N GLU A 21 -7.79 15.67 1.93
CA GLU A 21 -6.65 16.48 1.47
C GLU A 21 -5.35 15.67 1.47
N ILE A 22 -5.10 14.87 2.52
CA ILE A 22 -3.94 13.97 2.58
C ILE A 22 -4.01 12.89 1.49
N TRP A 23 -5.20 12.30 1.32
CA TRP A 23 -5.44 11.22 0.37
C TRP A 23 -5.39 11.67 -1.09
N GLN A 24 -5.78 12.90 -1.38
CA GLN A 24 -5.65 13.49 -2.72
C GLN A 24 -4.32 14.24 -2.89
N GLY A 25 -3.53 14.32 -1.82
CA GLY A 25 -2.29 15.08 -1.77
C GLY A 25 -1.15 14.48 -2.59
N PRO A 26 -0.13 15.30 -2.91
CA PRO A 26 0.99 14.89 -3.75
C PRO A 26 1.81 13.74 -3.12
N ALA A 27 1.91 13.67 -1.79
CA ALA A 27 2.64 12.61 -1.10
C ALA A 27 2.02 11.23 -1.36
N TYR A 28 0.69 11.12 -1.24
CA TYR A 28 -0.01 9.87 -1.52
C TYR A 28 -0.05 9.55 -3.02
N ALA A 29 -0.25 10.55 -3.88
CA ALA A 29 -0.19 10.38 -5.32
C ALA A 29 1.18 9.83 -5.79
N ALA A 30 2.27 10.41 -5.29
CA ALA A 30 3.63 9.96 -5.62
C ALA A 30 3.91 8.53 -5.14
N LEU A 31 3.38 8.16 -3.96
CA LEU A 31 3.50 6.80 -3.46
C LEU A 31 2.76 5.80 -4.36
N ARG A 32 1.56 6.15 -4.83
CA ARG A 32 0.75 5.29 -5.72
C ARG A 32 1.30 5.17 -7.14
N ALA A 33 2.07 6.14 -7.61
CA ALA A 33 2.66 6.12 -8.94
C ALA A 33 3.80 5.09 -9.09
N ARG A 34 4.30 4.52 -7.98
CA ARG A 34 5.39 3.53 -7.99
C ARG A 34 4.86 2.14 -8.38
N THR A 35 5.59 1.43 -9.24
CA THR A 35 5.14 0.19 -9.93
C THR A 35 5.79 -1.11 -9.43
N GLN A 36 6.46 -1.10 -8.28
CA GLN A 36 7.13 -2.27 -7.70
C GLN A 36 6.91 -2.30 -6.18
N PRO A 37 7.23 -3.42 -5.48
CA PRO A 37 7.16 -3.46 -4.02
C PRO A 37 7.73 -2.18 -3.43
N LEU A 38 6.86 -1.41 -2.80
CA LEU A 38 7.14 -0.02 -2.45
C LEU A 38 8.29 0.08 -1.42
N PHE A 39 8.48 -1.00 -0.65
CA PHE A 39 9.44 -1.11 0.44
C PHE A 39 9.92 -2.56 0.58
N PRO A 40 11.11 -2.80 1.16
CA PRO A 40 11.63 -4.15 1.41
C PRO A 40 10.67 -5.05 2.20
N ALA A 41 9.88 -4.48 3.11
CA ALA A 41 8.89 -5.22 3.90
C ALA A 41 7.76 -5.83 3.04
N CYS A 42 7.44 -5.25 1.89
CA CYS A 42 6.42 -5.78 0.98
C CYS A 42 6.76 -7.19 0.48
N HIS A 43 8.04 -7.54 0.38
CA HIS A 43 8.47 -8.89 -0.04
C HIS A 43 8.13 -9.99 0.97
N ARG A 44 7.80 -9.62 2.21
CA ARG A 44 7.44 -10.54 3.29
C ARG A 44 5.97 -10.42 3.71
N CYS A 45 5.18 -9.66 2.94
CA CYS A 45 3.77 -9.46 3.22
C CYS A 45 2.98 -10.72 2.89
N ASP A 46 2.20 -11.22 3.85
CA ASP A 46 1.34 -12.39 3.71
C ASP A 46 -0.16 -12.08 3.65
N ASP A 47 -0.52 -10.79 3.74
CA ASP A 47 -1.88 -10.26 3.91
C ASP A 47 -2.88 -10.70 2.82
N PHE A 48 -2.39 -11.10 1.63
CA PHE A 48 -3.20 -11.56 0.50
C PHE A 48 -2.83 -12.97 0.01
N LEU A 49 -2.07 -13.76 0.78
CA LEU A 49 -1.63 -15.10 0.33
C LEU A 49 -2.79 -16.07 0.14
N GLN A 50 -3.89 -15.94 0.90
CA GLN A 50 -5.04 -16.84 0.77
C GLN A 50 -5.79 -16.56 -0.53
N GLU A 51 -6.10 -15.31 -0.80
CA GLU A 51 -6.77 -14.82 -2.00
C GLU A 51 -5.93 -15.13 -3.24
N ASN A 52 -4.62 -14.88 -3.18
CA ASN A 52 -3.72 -15.21 -4.28
C ASN A 52 -3.69 -16.72 -4.56
N ARG A 53 -3.74 -17.57 -3.53
CA ARG A 53 -3.85 -19.03 -3.73
C ARG A 53 -5.15 -19.40 -4.42
N GLN A 54 -6.28 -18.83 -3.99
CA GLN A 54 -7.59 -19.07 -4.60
C GLN A 54 -7.61 -18.61 -6.07
N PHE A 55 -7.11 -17.41 -6.36
CA PHE A 55 -7.00 -16.90 -7.74
C PHE A 55 -6.13 -17.80 -8.62
N ASN A 56 -4.97 -18.25 -8.14
CA ASN A 56 -4.11 -19.14 -8.91
C ASN A 56 -4.77 -20.50 -9.18
N THR A 57 -5.54 -21.04 -8.23
CA THR A 57 -6.33 -22.26 -8.46
C THR A 57 -7.35 -22.08 -9.59
N ILE A 58 -8.03 -20.93 -9.64
CA ILE A 58 -9.01 -20.61 -10.70
C ILE A 58 -8.31 -20.44 -12.05
N LEU A 59 -7.17 -19.75 -12.10
CA LEU A 59 -6.44 -19.48 -13.35
C LEU A 59 -5.72 -20.70 -13.92
N SER A 60 -5.47 -21.72 -13.10
CA SER A 60 -4.78 -22.96 -13.49
C SER A 60 -5.74 -24.12 -13.80
N ALA A 61 -7.05 -23.90 -13.70
CA ALA A 61 -8.11 -24.87 -14.00
C ALA A 61 -8.64 -24.69 -15.42
#